data_AF-A0AA36GCC6-F1
#
_entry.id   AF-A0AA36GCC6-F1
#
_cell.length_a   1.000
_cell.length_b   1.000
_cell.length_c   1.000
_cell.angle_alpha   90.00
_cell.angle_beta   90.00
_cell.angle_gamma   90.00
#
_symmetry.space_group_name_H-M   'P 1'
#
loop_
_entity.id
_entity.type
_entity.pdbx_description
1 polymer ?
#
loop_
_entity_poly.entity_id
_entity_poly.type
_entity_poly.pdbx_seq_one_letter_code
_entity_poly.pdbx_strand_id
1 'polypeptide(L)'
;MRSTVILACLWLHHGVLGEQTPANHCLLRCKDNHMREQDNEWSNDFTLPLLALLKQTGNETAAYLKAKEICDNNRLLESCLNLCSESVEIEIIRLGLRAWDRTCQSIEEVRSELPCWKKQGFVITQMCEGHTNRLRNSMEYFARNISMTSLPRVCSNFDEFSNCFISAFGKFCGRYSAQLTERMFEANKEAMFKMVRLRFR
;
A
#
# COMPACT_ATOMS: atom_id res chain seq x y z
N MET A 1 28.10 26.71 -28.86
CA MET A 1 28.29 25.71 -27.79
C MET A 1 28.06 26.41 -26.45
N ARG A 2 26.99 26.00 -25.74
CA ARG A 2 26.65 26.04 -24.27
C ARG A 2 27.48 27.01 -23.38
N SER A 3 26.97 28.09 -22.74
CA SER A 3 25.88 28.28 -21.72
C SER A 3 26.09 27.38 -20.49
N THR A 4 26.67 27.74 -19.33
CA THR A 4 26.66 28.87 -18.36
C THR A 4 25.52 28.83 -17.30
N VAL A 5 25.97 28.92 -16.04
CA VAL A 5 25.37 29.54 -14.81
C VAL A 5 24.71 28.63 -13.76
N ILE A 6 25.33 28.68 -12.57
CA ILE A 6 24.82 28.40 -11.22
C ILE A 6 24.12 29.69 -10.71
N LEU A 7 22.85 29.65 -10.27
CA LEU A 7 22.24 30.31 -9.08
C LEU A 7 20.72 30.60 -9.19
N ALA A 8 20.06 30.56 -8.02
CA ALA A 8 18.77 31.14 -7.58
C ALA A 8 17.50 30.30 -7.84
N CYS A 9 16.56 30.05 -6.91
CA CYS A 9 16.05 30.77 -5.71
C CYS A 9 15.55 29.72 -4.68
N LEU A 10 15.63 29.79 -3.34
CA LEU A 10 15.73 30.87 -2.35
C LEU A 10 14.69 32.00 -2.49
N TRP A 11 13.42 31.65 -2.45
CA TRP A 11 12.29 32.48 -1.96
C TRP A 11 11.28 31.46 -1.39
N LEU A 12 10.99 31.41 -0.09
CA LEU A 12 9.85 32.12 0.53
C LEU A 12 9.97 32.11 2.07
N HIS A 13 10.38 33.24 2.65
CA HIS A 13 10.02 33.65 4.00
C HIS A 13 9.56 35.12 3.94
N HIS A 14 8.24 35.33 3.86
CA HIS A 14 7.41 36.35 4.55
C HIS A 14 6.04 36.41 3.86
N GLY A 15 4.97 36.38 4.67
CA GLY A 15 3.60 36.16 4.22
C GLY A 15 2.89 37.35 3.60
N VAL A 16 1.70 37.08 3.06
CA VAL A 16 0.42 37.80 3.22
C VAL A 16 -0.63 37.14 2.30
N LEU A 17 -1.70 36.65 2.94
CA LEU A 17 -3.10 36.44 2.52
C LEU A 17 -3.47 36.02 1.08
N GLY A 18 -4.27 34.93 1.01
CA GLY A 18 -5.11 34.52 -0.12
C GLY A 18 -4.33 33.72 -1.15
N GLU A 19 -4.61 32.45 -1.44
CA GLU A 19 -5.89 31.82 -1.73
C GLU A 19 -5.63 30.30 -1.66
N GLN A 20 -6.53 29.52 -1.08
CA GLN A 20 -6.40 28.06 -1.01
C GLN A 20 -6.48 27.47 -2.43
N THR A 21 -5.32 27.22 -3.06
CA THR A 21 -5.28 26.34 -4.22
C THR A 21 -5.55 24.92 -3.75
N PRO A 22 -6.55 24.21 -4.33
CA PRO A 22 -6.80 22.82 -3.98
C PRO A 22 -5.54 22.04 -4.34
N ALA A 23 -4.98 21.33 -3.36
CA ALA A 23 -3.76 20.55 -3.53
C ALA A 23 -3.85 19.73 -4.82
N ASN A 24 -2.91 19.93 -5.74
CA ASN A 24 -2.88 19.24 -7.03
C ASN A 24 -2.72 17.74 -6.76
N HIS A 25 -3.82 16.99 -6.83
CA HIS A 25 -3.87 15.55 -6.58
C HIS A 25 -2.99 14.74 -7.54
N CYS A 26 -2.48 15.34 -8.62
CA CYS A 26 -1.57 14.71 -9.57
C CYS A 26 -0.08 15.02 -9.25
N LEU A 27 0.24 15.71 -8.14
CA LEU A 27 1.61 15.88 -7.62
C LEU A 27 1.97 14.70 -6.70
N LEU A 28 2.37 13.58 -7.31
CA LEU A 28 2.83 12.32 -6.68
C LEU A 28 4.09 12.46 -5.79
N ARG A 29 4.55 13.68 -5.48
CA ARG A 29 5.80 13.95 -4.77
C ARG A 29 5.75 13.69 -3.26
N CYS A 30 4.56 13.59 -2.67
CA CYS A 30 4.40 13.27 -1.26
C CYS A 30 4.52 11.77 -0.93
N LYS A 31 4.30 10.89 -1.91
CA LYS A 31 4.41 9.44 -1.69
C LYS A 31 5.86 9.00 -1.54
N ASP A 32 6.76 9.45 -2.42
CA ASP A 32 8.16 9.00 -2.41
C ASP A 32 8.95 9.47 -1.18
N ASN A 33 8.67 10.67 -0.67
CA ASN A 33 9.31 11.15 0.57
C ASN A 33 8.79 10.41 1.80
N HIS A 34 7.49 10.12 1.85
CA HIS A 34 6.91 9.30 2.91
C HIS A 34 7.45 7.86 2.89
N MET A 35 7.58 7.26 1.69
CA MET A 35 8.14 5.92 1.52
C MET A 35 9.63 5.83 1.90
N ARG A 36 10.39 6.93 1.76
CA ARG A 36 11.80 7.05 2.21
C ARG A 36 11.94 7.21 3.72
N GLU A 37 11.02 7.89 4.37
CA GLU A 37 11.05 8.10 5.83
C GLU A 37 10.58 6.84 6.61
N GLN A 38 9.93 5.90 5.92
CA GLN A 38 9.33 4.67 6.46
C GLN A 38 10.22 3.41 6.30
N ASP A 39 11.53 3.54 6.03
CA ASP A 39 12.47 2.42 5.75
C ASP A 39 12.46 1.27 6.79
N ASN A 40 11.93 1.52 8.00
CA ASN A 40 11.80 0.51 9.07
C ASN A 40 10.43 -0.20 9.13
N GLU A 41 9.39 0.30 8.44
CA GLU A 41 7.99 -0.14 8.57
C GLU A 41 7.46 -0.91 7.33
N TRP A 42 8.28 -1.02 6.28
CA TRP A 42 7.92 -1.49 4.94
C TRP A 42 7.21 -2.85 4.84
N SER A 43 7.35 -3.78 5.80
CA SER A 43 6.85 -5.16 5.60
C SER A 43 5.48 -5.46 6.18
N ASN A 44 5.12 -4.85 7.31
CA ASN A 44 3.87 -5.14 8.02
C ASN A 44 2.73 -4.22 7.57
N ASP A 45 3.00 -2.92 7.45
CA ASP A 45 1.96 -1.93 7.17
C ASP A 45 1.57 -1.93 5.68
N PHE A 46 2.48 -2.36 4.80
CA PHE A 46 2.19 -2.51 3.38
C PHE A 46 1.33 -3.75 3.06
N THR A 47 1.50 -4.82 3.84
CA THR A 47 0.78 -6.09 3.60
C THR A 47 -0.57 -6.15 4.32
N LEU A 48 -0.77 -5.31 5.35
CA LEU A 48 -1.99 -5.24 6.17
C LEU A 48 -2.43 -3.79 6.41
N PRO A 49 -2.68 -3.00 5.37
CA PRO A 49 -2.90 -1.55 5.49
C PRO A 49 -4.06 -1.18 6.43
N LEU A 50 -5.09 -2.02 6.51
CA LEU A 50 -6.24 -1.80 7.40
C LEU A 50 -5.89 -2.03 8.88
N LEU A 51 -5.01 -3.00 9.19
CA LEU A 51 -4.50 -3.17 10.56
C LEU A 51 -3.56 -2.02 10.95
N ALA A 52 -2.76 -1.51 10.00
CA ALA A 52 -1.93 -0.34 10.22
C ALA A 52 -2.78 0.90 10.55
N LEU A 53 -3.86 1.15 9.78
CA LEU A 53 -4.80 2.24 10.08
C LEU A 53 -5.45 2.09 11.47
N LEU A 54 -5.83 0.87 11.85
CA LEU A 54 -6.37 0.61 13.19
C LEU A 54 -5.35 0.88 14.30
N LYS A 55 -4.08 0.50 14.10
CA LYS A 55 -2.99 0.74 15.05
C LYS A 55 -2.69 2.23 15.18
N GLN A 56 -2.63 2.97 14.07
CA GLN A 56 -2.33 4.40 14.03
C GLN A 56 -3.44 5.24 14.66
N THR A 57 -4.70 4.92 14.37
CA THR A 57 -5.85 5.71 14.84
C THR A 57 -6.34 5.29 16.21
N GLY A 58 -6.14 4.03 16.61
CA GLY A 58 -6.71 3.44 17.82
C GLY A 58 -8.25 3.39 17.82
N ASN A 59 -8.91 3.76 16.72
CA ASN A 59 -10.35 3.99 16.66
C ASN A 59 -10.92 3.44 15.34
N GLU A 60 -11.92 2.57 15.44
CA GLU A 60 -12.53 1.88 14.29
C GLU A 60 -13.20 2.86 13.32
N THR A 61 -13.93 3.85 13.84
CA THR A 61 -14.58 4.88 13.03
C THR A 61 -13.55 5.72 12.30
N ALA A 62 -12.48 6.13 12.97
CA ALA A 62 -11.40 6.90 12.35
C ALA A 62 -10.67 6.08 11.27
N ALA A 63 -10.37 4.80 11.54
CA ALA A 63 -9.76 3.90 10.57
C ALA A 63 -10.67 3.69 9.33
N TYR A 64 -11.98 3.50 9.54
CA TYR A 64 -12.96 3.40 8.46
C TYR A 64 -13.02 4.68 7.62
N LEU A 65 -13.13 5.85 8.26
CA LEU A 65 -13.15 7.13 7.54
C LEU A 65 -11.87 7.35 6.74
N LYS A 66 -10.71 6.95 7.30
CA LYS A 66 -9.43 7.05 6.59
C LYS A 66 -9.35 6.09 5.40
N ALA A 67 -9.82 4.85 5.56
CA ALA A 67 -9.88 3.89 4.47
C ALA A 67 -10.82 4.37 3.34
N LYS A 68 -11.97 4.96 3.70
CA LYS A 68 -12.90 5.57 2.73
C LYS A 68 -12.26 6.75 1.99
N GLU A 69 -11.56 7.63 2.70
CA GLU A 69 -10.81 8.73 2.11
C GLU A 69 -9.76 8.22 1.10
N ILE A 70 -9.02 7.15 1.43
CA ILE A 70 -8.07 6.51 0.51
C ILE A 70 -8.79 6.00 -0.74
N CYS A 71 -9.95 5.35 -0.58
CA CYS A 71 -10.73 4.86 -1.72
C CYS A 71 -11.22 5.98 -2.64
N ASP A 72 -11.72 7.09 -2.06
CA ASP A 72 -12.13 8.25 -2.85
C ASP A 72 -10.94 8.89 -3.58
N ASN A 73 -9.80 9.05 -2.90
CA ASN A 73 -8.57 9.59 -3.49
C ASN A 73 -8.02 8.70 -4.61
N ASN A 74 -8.04 7.37 -4.44
CA ASN A 74 -7.60 6.43 -5.47
C ASN A 74 -8.48 6.53 -6.72
N ARG A 75 -9.80 6.66 -6.57
CA ARG A 75 -10.75 6.86 -7.68
C ARG A 75 -10.50 8.17 -8.42
N LEU A 76 -10.22 9.25 -7.69
CA LEU A 76 -9.88 10.54 -8.29
C LEU A 76 -8.54 10.47 -9.05
N LEU A 77 -7.53 9.82 -8.48
CA LEU A 77 -6.25 9.63 -9.15
C LEU A 77 -6.39 8.76 -10.39
N GLU A 78 -7.12 7.65 -10.33
CA GLU A 78 -7.41 6.81 -11.51
C GLU A 78 -8.09 7.62 -12.62
N SER A 79 -9.04 8.50 -12.25
CA SER A 79 -9.69 9.42 -13.20
C SER A 79 -8.70 10.41 -13.81
N CYS A 80 -7.76 10.97 -13.04
CA CYS A 80 -6.66 11.82 -13.54
C CYS A 80 -5.78 11.05 -14.53
N LEU A 81 -5.39 9.81 -14.19
CA LEU A 81 -4.54 8.97 -15.03
C LEU A 81 -5.18 8.61 -16.38
N ASN A 82 -6.52 8.50 -16.44
CA ASN A 82 -7.24 8.20 -17.67
C ASN A 82 -7.25 9.36 -18.68
N LEU A 83 -6.87 10.57 -18.26
CA LEU A 83 -6.69 11.72 -19.14
C LEU A 83 -5.27 11.78 -19.74
N CYS A 84 -4.34 11.01 -19.20
CA CYS A 84 -2.96 10.97 -19.64
C CYS A 84 -2.76 9.96 -20.78
N SER A 85 -1.79 10.20 -21.66
CA SER A 85 -1.39 9.22 -22.68
C SER A 85 -0.81 7.97 -22.02
N GLU A 86 -1.14 6.78 -22.51
CA GLU A 86 -0.62 5.49 -22.01
C GLU A 86 0.91 5.48 -21.91
N SER A 87 1.43 5.06 -20.75
CA SER A 87 2.86 4.88 -20.49
C SER A 87 3.09 3.77 -19.46
N VAL A 88 4.31 3.25 -19.38
CA VAL A 88 4.69 2.23 -18.38
C VAL A 88 4.56 2.78 -16.97
N GLU A 89 4.87 4.06 -16.76
CA GLU A 89 4.74 4.74 -15.47
C GLU A 89 3.28 4.82 -15.03
N ILE A 90 2.36 5.14 -15.95
CA ILE A 90 0.91 5.13 -15.65
C ILE A 90 0.44 3.72 -15.32
N GLU A 91 0.92 2.71 -16.04
CA GLU A 91 0.62 1.30 -15.74
C GLU A 91 1.09 0.93 -14.34
N ILE A 92 2.31 1.31 -13.95
CA ILE A 92 2.85 1.08 -12.59
C ILE A 92 2.00 1.78 -11.53
N ILE A 93 1.62 3.03 -11.74
CA ILE A 93 0.79 3.78 -10.79
C ILE A 93 -0.58 3.09 -10.64
N ARG A 94 -1.24 2.74 -11.75
CA ARG A 94 -2.53 2.02 -11.75
C ARG A 94 -2.43 0.69 -11.00
N LEU A 95 -1.38 -0.10 -11.23
CA LEU A 95 -1.14 -1.33 -10.48
C LEU A 95 -1.01 -1.07 -8.98
N GLY A 96 -0.44 0.07 -8.57
CA GLY A 96 -0.34 0.45 -7.17
C GLY A 96 -1.68 0.79 -6.53
N LEU A 97 -2.64 1.28 -7.30
CA LEU A 97 -4.01 1.53 -6.82
C LEU A 97 -4.79 0.23 -6.62
N ARG A 98 -4.53 -0.79 -7.45
CA ARG A 98 -5.23 -2.10 -7.40
C ARG A 98 -5.11 -2.82 -6.06
N ALA A 99 -4.06 -2.54 -5.30
CA ALA A 99 -3.90 -3.05 -3.93
C ALA A 99 -5.09 -2.71 -3.02
N TRP A 100 -5.80 -1.62 -3.32
CA TRP A 100 -6.97 -1.16 -2.57
C TRP A 100 -8.30 -1.50 -3.22
N ASP A 101 -8.35 -1.97 -4.46
CA ASP A 101 -9.60 -2.18 -5.20
C ASP A 101 -10.59 -3.07 -4.44
N ARG A 102 -10.11 -4.19 -3.90
CA ARG A 102 -10.94 -5.13 -3.13
C ARG A 102 -11.44 -4.52 -1.84
N THR A 103 -10.59 -3.78 -1.14
CA THR A 103 -10.96 -3.03 0.06
C THR A 103 -12.03 -1.99 -0.26
N CYS A 104 -11.89 -1.25 -1.35
CA CYS A 104 -12.81 -0.18 -1.73
C CYS A 104 -14.16 -0.72 -2.24
N GLN A 105 -14.16 -1.84 -2.97
CA GLN A 105 -15.38 -2.52 -3.42
C GLN A 105 -16.21 -3.06 -2.25
N SER A 106 -15.54 -3.49 -1.18
CA SER A 106 -16.16 -4.10 0.01
C SER A 106 -16.00 -3.23 1.26
N ILE A 107 -15.95 -1.90 1.14
CA ILE A 107 -15.58 -1.02 2.26
C ILE A 107 -16.57 -1.08 3.45
N GLU A 108 -17.86 -1.31 3.18
CA GLU A 108 -18.86 -1.53 4.25
C GLU A 108 -18.70 -2.90 4.92
N GLU A 109 -18.28 -3.92 4.16
CA GLU A 109 -17.92 -5.23 4.72
C GLU A 109 -16.67 -5.12 5.60
N VAL A 110 -15.68 -4.34 5.16
CA VAL A 110 -14.48 -4.04 5.95
C VAL A 110 -14.86 -3.37 7.26
N ARG A 111 -15.77 -2.39 7.21
CA ARG A 111 -16.24 -1.67 8.40
C ARG A 111 -16.77 -2.61 9.48
N SER A 112 -17.53 -3.65 9.11
CA SER A 112 -18.07 -4.60 10.09
C SER A 112 -16.99 -5.47 10.74
N GLU A 113 -15.85 -5.67 10.08
CA GLU A 113 -14.75 -6.50 10.57
C GLU A 113 -13.76 -5.73 11.46
N LEU A 114 -13.68 -4.40 11.32
CA LEU A 114 -12.74 -3.54 12.07
C LEU A 114 -12.77 -3.74 13.60
N PRO A 115 -13.92 -3.92 14.27
CA PRO A 115 -13.94 -4.15 15.72
C PRO A 115 -13.19 -5.43 16.13
N CYS A 116 -13.37 -6.51 15.37
CA CYS A 116 -12.66 -7.76 15.65
C CYS A 116 -11.17 -7.61 15.34
N TRP A 117 -10.84 -7.01 14.20
CA TRP A 117 -9.46 -6.80 13.77
C TRP A 117 -8.69 -5.92 14.75
N LYS A 118 -9.33 -4.90 15.32
CA LYS A 118 -8.73 -4.08 16.38
C LYS A 118 -8.45 -4.90 17.63
N LYS A 119 -9.41 -5.72 18.05
CA LYS A 119 -9.29 -6.55 19.27
C LYS A 119 -8.24 -7.64 19.13
N GLN A 120 -8.16 -8.28 17.97
CA GLN A 120 -7.34 -9.48 17.73
C GLN A 120 -6.05 -9.19 16.97
N GLY A 121 -5.88 -7.98 16.42
CA GLY A 121 -4.80 -7.62 15.51
C GLY A 121 -3.43 -7.94 16.07
N PHE A 122 -3.17 -7.65 17.36
CA PHE A 122 -1.90 -7.99 18.01
C PHE A 122 -1.61 -9.50 17.99
N VAL A 123 -2.59 -10.33 18.36
CA VAL A 123 -2.45 -11.79 18.40
C VAL A 123 -2.28 -12.37 17.00
N ILE A 124 -3.05 -11.85 16.03
CA ILE A 124 -2.95 -12.22 14.61
C ILE A 124 -1.54 -11.90 14.08
N THR A 125 -1.04 -10.68 14.31
CA THR A 125 0.30 -10.27 13.88
C THR A 125 1.40 -11.11 14.53
N GLN A 126 1.31 -11.39 15.84
CA GLN A 126 2.29 -12.26 16.50
C GLN A 126 2.29 -13.69 15.95
N MET A 127 1.10 -14.26 15.68
CA MET A 127 0.99 -15.61 15.15
C MET A 127 1.69 -15.78 13.79
N CYS A 128 1.72 -14.72 12.98
CA CYS A 128 2.29 -14.75 11.63
C CYS A 128 3.65 -14.06 11.50
N GLU A 129 4.25 -13.60 12.61
CA GLU A 129 5.52 -12.86 12.62
C GLU A 129 6.66 -13.60 11.90
N GLY A 130 6.76 -14.92 12.09
CA GLY A 130 7.76 -15.75 11.41
C GLY A 130 7.64 -15.70 9.89
N HIS A 131 6.41 -15.76 9.36
CA HIS A 131 6.14 -15.70 7.92
C HIS A 131 6.35 -14.29 7.37
N THR A 132 5.93 -13.25 8.12
CA THR A 132 6.25 -11.85 7.80
C THR A 132 7.75 -11.66 7.63
N ASN A 133 8.55 -12.12 8.60
CA ASN A 133 9.99 -11.94 8.56
C ASN A 133 10.65 -12.65 7.37
N ARG A 134 10.16 -13.84 7.00
CA ARG A 134 10.64 -14.54 5.79
C ARG A 134 10.33 -13.78 4.52
N LEU A 135 9.10 -13.30 4.36
CA LEU A 135 8.70 -12.50 3.20
C LEU A 135 9.50 -11.20 3.11
N ARG A 136 9.65 -10.48 4.23
CA ARG A 136 10.48 -9.27 4.31
C ARG A 136 11.90 -9.55 3.82
N ASN A 137 12.54 -10.59 4.36
CA ASN A 137 13.92 -10.93 4.01
C ASN A 137 14.07 -11.33 2.53
N SER A 138 13.10 -12.06 1.95
CA SER A 138 13.16 -12.42 0.53
C SER A 138 12.91 -11.23 -0.39
N MET A 139 11.98 -10.34 -0.04
CA MET A 139 11.74 -9.10 -0.77
C MET A 139 12.97 -8.18 -0.72
N GLU A 140 13.59 -8.03 0.44
CA GLU A 140 14.81 -7.23 0.61
C GLU A 140 15.96 -7.81 -0.22
N TYR A 141 16.14 -9.14 -0.19
CA TYR A 141 17.13 -9.82 -1.02
C TYR A 141 16.87 -9.61 -2.51
N PHE A 142 15.61 -9.74 -2.95
CA PHE A 142 15.21 -9.50 -4.33
C PHE A 142 15.47 -8.05 -4.75
N ALA A 143 15.12 -7.07 -3.91
CA ALA A 143 15.30 -5.65 -4.20
C ALA A 143 16.78 -5.27 -4.36
N ARG A 144 17.66 -5.83 -3.53
CA ARG A 144 19.12 -5.58 -3.59
C ARG A 144 19.81 -6.26 -4.77
N ASN A 145 19.42 -7.49 -5.08
CA ASN A 145 20.12 -8.30 -6.09
C ASN A 145 19.46 -8.28 -7.48
N ILE A 146 18.22 -7.79 -7.58
CA ILE A 146 17.43 -7.64 -8.82
C ILE A 146 17.48 -8.93 -9.66
N SER A 147 17.38 -10.08 -9.00
CA SER A 147 17.51 -11.37 -9.66
C SER A 147 16.17 -12.06 -9.84
N MET A 148 15.81 -12.35 -11.10
CA MET A 148 14.64 -13.17 -11.45
C MET A 148 14.69 -14.57 -10.82
N THR A 149 15.88 -15.11 -10.51
CA THR A 149 16.01 -16.41 -9.85
C THR A 149 15.53 -16.39 -8.40
N SER A 150 15.44 -15.21 -7.79
CA SER A 150 14.92 -15.04 -6.42
C SER A 150 13.41 -14.81 -6.36
N LEU A 151 12.76 -14.53 -7.49
CA LEU A 151 11.32 -14.30 -7.56
C LEU A 151 10.48 -15.51 -7.09
N PRO A 152 10.78 -16.78 -7.47
CA PRO A 152 10.05 -17.93 -6.95
C PRO A 152 10.04 -18.02 -5.42
N ARG A 153 11.15 -17.62 -4.77
CA ARG A 153 11.24 -17.57 -3.31
C ARG A 153 10.34 -16.47 -2.72
N VAL A 154 10.28 -15.30 -3.35
CA VAL A 154 9.36 -14.23 -2.94
C VAL A 154 7.91 -14.70 -3.06
N CYS A 155 7.54 -15.37 -4.16
CA CYS A 155 6.20 -15.92 -4.35
C CYS A 155 5.85 -16.94 -3.28
N SER A 156 6.73 -17.92 -3.03
CA SER A 156 6.51 -18.95 -2.00
C SER A 156 6.34 -18.34 -0.61
N ASN A 157 7.19 -17.37 -0.25
CA ASN A 157 7.09 -16.70 1.04
C ASN A 157 5.82 -15.85 1.16
N PHE A 158 5.34 -15.26 0.06
CA PHE A 158 4.08 -14.52 0.03
C PHE A 158 2.89 -15.46 0.25
N ASP A 159 2.90 -16.65 -0.35
CA ASP A 159 1.85 -17.66 -0.17
C ASP A 159 1.81 -18.16 1.28
N GLU A 160 2.97 -18.46 1.88
CA GLU A 160 3.04 -18.81 3.30
C GLU A 160 2.52 -17.68 4.20
N PHE A 161 2.93 -16.44 3.91
CA PHE A 161 2.52 -15.25 4.64
C PHE A 161 1.00 -15.03 4.57
N SER A 162 0.43 -15.00 3.37
CA SER A 162 -1.01 -14.78 3.16
C SER A 162 -1.85 -15.90 3.78
N ASN A 163 -1.45 -17.16 3.59
CA ASN A 163 -2.14 -18.31 4.20
C ASN A 163 -2.16 -18.23 5.74
N CYS A 164 -1.06 -17.78 6.36
CA CYS A 164 -1.05 -17.58 7.81
C CYS A 164 -2.08 -16.54 8.24
N PHE A 165 -2.09 -15.36 7.59
CA PHE A 165 -3.04 -14.30 7.95
C PHE A 165 -4.48 -14.70 7.69
N ILE A 166 -4.79 -15.28 6.53
CA ILE A 166 -6.15 -15.78 6.20
C ILE A 166 -6.63 -16.76 7.27
N SER A 167 -5.77 -17.72 7.65
CA SER A 167 -6.08 -18.70 8.70
C SER A 167 -6.27 -18.04 10.07
N ALA A 168 -5.40 -17.10 10.45
CA ALA A 168 -5.48 -16.39 11.73
C ALA A 168 -6.75 -15.52 11.81
N PHE A 169 -7.05 -14.72 10.78
CA PHE A 169 -8.29 -13.98 10.67
C PHE A 169 -9.52 -14.90 10.73
N GLY A 170 -9.47 -16.04 10.03
CA GLY A 170 -10.51 -17.07 10.11
C GLY A 170 -10.72 -17.62 11.52
N LYS A 171 -9.63 -17.90 12.22
CA LYS A 171 -9.64 -18.45 13.59
C LYS A 171 -10.17 -17.45 14.62
N PHE A 172 -9.75 -16.19 14.53
CA PHE A 172 -10.02 -15.19 15.58
C PHE A 172 -11.21 -14.27 15.28
N CYS A 173 -11.52 -14.06 14.00
CA CYS A 173 -12.60 -13.18 13.55
C CYS A 173 -13.66 -13.89 12.68
N GLY A 174 -13.49 -15.18 12.42
CA GLY A 174 -14.47 -16.01 11.75
C GLY A 174 -14.27 -16.12 10.25
N ARG A 175 -15.03 -17.03 9.63
CA ARG A 175 -14.91 -17.39 8.21
C ARG A 175 -15.03 -16.20 7.26
N TYR A 176 -15.88 -15.24 7.58
CA TYR A 176 -16.10 -14.07 6.74
C TYR A 176 -14.85 -13.19 6.68
N SER A 177 -14.18 -12.96 7.83
CA SER A 177 -12.89 -12.28 7.89
C SER A 177 -11.82 -12.97 7.04
N ALA A 178 -11.78 -14.30 7.04
CA ALA A 178 -10.85 -15.07 6.19
C ALA A 178 -11.13 -14.82 4.70
N GLN A 179 -12.38 -14.87 4.27
CA GLN A 179 -12.76 -14.64 2.85
C GLN A 179 -12.48 -13.21 2.40
N LEU A 180 -12.71 -12.22 3.28
CA LEU A 180 -12.42 -10.82 2.98
C LEU A 180 -10.91 -10.60 2.82
N THR A 181 -10.10 -11.14 3.73
CA THR A 181 -8.64 -10.99 3.68
C THR A 181 -7.99 -11.79 2.55
N GLU A 182 -8.51 -12.97 2.22
CA GLU A 182 -8.10 -13.75 1.04
C GLU A 182 -8.25 -12.95 -0.25
N ARG A 183 -9.42 -12.32 -0.46
CA ARG A 183 -9.67 -11.44 -1.62
C ARG A 183 -8.66 -10.30 -1.71
N MET A 184 -8.31 -9.70 -0.57
CA MET A 184 -7.30 -8.63 -0.51
C MET A 184 -5.89 -9.15 -0.87
N PHE A 185 -5.47 -10.30 -0.33
CA PHE A 185 -4.16 -10.88 -0.64
C PHE A 185 -4.02 -11.27 -2.10
N GLU A 186 -5.06 -11.84 -2.72
CA GLU A 186 -5.04 -12.18 -4.14
C GLU A 186 -4.86 -10.94 -5.04
N ALA A 187 -5.56 -9.84 -4.73
CA ALA A 187 -5.39 -8.59 -5.47
C ALA A 187 -3.96 -8.02 -5.34
N ASN A 188 -3.39 -8.06 -4.13
CA ASN A 188 -2.02 -7.62 -3.87
C ASN A 188 -0.99 -8.49 -4.61
N LYS A 189 -1.18 -9.81 -4.60
CA LYS A 189 -0.33 -10.77 -5.32
C LYS A 189 -0.33 -10.49 -6.82
N GLU A 190 -1.50 -10.30 -7.41
CA GLU A 190 -1.66 -9.97 -8.82
C GLU A 190 -0.95 -8.65 -9.19
N ALA A 191 -1.15 -7.61 -8.39
CA ALA A 191 -0.54 -6.30 -8.60
C ALA A 191 1.00 -6.38 -8.54
N MET A 192 1.54 -7.02 -7.49
CA MET A 192 2.97 -7.20 -7.30
C MET A 192 3.61 -7.94 -8.48
N PHE A 193 3.01 -9.03 -8.97
CA PHE A 193 3.56 -9.78 -10.09
C PHE A 193 3.54 -9.01 -11.40
N LYS A 194 2.50 -8.22 -11.66
CA LYS A 194 2.45 -7.35 -12.83
C LYS A 194 3.54 -6.27 -12.76
N MET A 195 3.75 -5.65 -11.60
CA MET A 195 4.82 -4.66 -11.41
C MET A 195 6.22 -5.26 -11.63
N VAL A 196 6.48 -6.45 -11.08
CA VAL A 196 7.75 -7.15 -11.30
C VAL A 196 7.95 -7.42 -12.78
N ARG A 197 6.93 -7.94 -13.49
CA ARG A 197 7.04 -8.18 -14.94
C ARG A 197 7.36 -6.92 -15.73
N LEU A 198 6.77 -5.77 -15.39
CA LEU A 198 7.06 -4.50 -16.07
C LEU A 198 8.51 -4.05 -15.91
N ARG A 199 9.12 -4.29 -14.74
CA ARG A 199 10.52 -3.94 -14.48
C ARG A 199 11.52 -4.80 -15.25
N PHE A 200 11.17 -6.04 -15.56
CA PHE A 200 12.05 -7.01 -16.24
C PHE A 200 11.65 -7.26 -17.70
N ARG A 201 10.88 -6.35 -18.31
CA ARG A 201 10.66 -6.32 -19.75
C ARG A 201 11.90 -5.83 -20.49
#